data_AF-A0A854QP47-F1
#
_entry.id   AF-A0A854QP47-F1
#
_cell.length_a   1.000
_cell.length_b   1.000
_cell.length_c   1.000
_cell.angle_alpha   90.00
_cell.angle_beta   90.00
_cell.angle_gamma   90.00
#
_symmetry.space_group_name_H-M   'P 1'
#
loop_
_entity.id
_entity.type
_entity.pdbx_description
1 polymer ?
#
loop_
_entity_poly.entity_id
_entity_poly.type
_entity_poly.pdbx_seq_one_letter_code
_entity_poly.pdbx_strand_id
1 'polypeptide(L)'
;MSATKGNTALALTRVWHHTSAQNRVLGTLASRIAWVLMGKHKPTYDPAVDAGDYVIVSDALQVRLTGKKATDKVYYHHTGFMGGLKEVPITRLRERRPEEIIRKAVSGMLPKNTFRDRRLERLKIFPGDAPETYKGNVLTTWRESSPKVERSPSASSVPQTEA
;
A
#
# COMPACT_ATOMS: atom_id res chain seq x y z
N MET A 1 -9.79 21.07 27.26
CA MET A 1 -8.86 19.97 27.63
C MET A 1 -9.53 18.63 27.97
N SER A 2 -10.87 18.54 28.06
CA SER A 2 -11.54 17.28 28.48
C SER A 2 -11.47 16.15 27.45
N ALA A 3 -11.50 16.46 26.15
CA ALA A 3 -11.56 15.44 25.08
C ALA A 3 -10.29 14.58 24.93
N THR A 4 -9.15 15.05 25.46
CA THR A 4 -7.85 14.36 25.34
C THR A 4 -7.55 13.47 26.55
N LYS A 5 -8.23 13.69 27.68
CA LYS A 5 -7.99 12.94 28.92
C LYS A 5 -8.85 11.67 28.91
N GLY A 6 -8.21 10.51 28.82
CA GLY A 6 -8.88 9.21 28.80
C GLY A 6 -7.95 8.09 28.37
N ASN A 7 -8.47 6.87 28.22
CA ASN A 7 -7.69 5.73 27.73
C ASN A 7 -7.44 5.88 26.21
N THR A 8 -6.23 6.29 25.84
CA THR A 8 -5.83 6.51 24.44
C THR A 8 -5.16 5.29 23.81
N ALA A 9 -5.02 4.17 24.53
CA ALA A 9 -4.26 3.01 24.08
C ALA A 9 -4.76 2.49 22.72
N LEU A 10 -6.07 2.36 22.53
CA LEU A 10 -6.68 1.91 21.28
C LEU A 10 -6.48 2.87 20.11
N ALA A 11 -6.34 4.17 20.37
CA ALA A 11 -6.11 5.15 19.31
C ALA A 11 -4.65 5.15 18.83
N LEU A 12 -3.70 4.73 19.68
CA LEU A 12 -2.27 4.68 19.39
C LEU A 12 -1.79 3.29 18.95
N THR A 13 -2.62 2.26 19.09
CA THR A 13 -2.27 0.91 18.61
C THR A 13 -2.02 0.92 17.11
N ARG A 14 -1.07 0.09 16.68
CA ARG A 14 -0.74 -0.07 15.27
C ARG A 14 -1.56 -1.19 14.68
N VAL A 15 -2.29 -0.87 13.64
CA VAL A 15 -3.18 -1.80 12.96
C VAL A 15 -2.53 -2.27 11.67
N TRP A 16 -2.90 -3.44 11.18
CA TRP A 16 -2.44 -3.98 9.89
C TRP A 16 -3.52 -3.77 8.83
N HIS A 17 -3.17 -3.03 7.78
CA HIS A 17 -4.00 -2.82 6.61
C HIS A 17 -3.52 -3.69 5.45
N HIS A 18 -4.45 -4.23 4.67
CA HIS A 18 -4.16 -5.01 3.47
C HIS A 18 -4.68 -4.29 2.23
N THR A 19 -3.87 -4.24 1.17
CA THR A 19 -4.28 -3.66 -0.11
C THR A 19 -3.68 -4.43 -1.29
N SER A 20 -4.48 -4.73 -2.32
CA SER A 20 -3.95 -5.29 -3.58
C SER A 20 -3.54 -4.18 -4.53
N ALA A 21 -2.36 -4.32 -5.13
CA ALA A 21 -1.83 -3.40 -6.14
C ALA A 21 -2.43 -3.65 -7.54
N GLN A 22 -3.23 -4.70 -7.72
CA GLN A 22 -3.81 -5.08 -9.02
C GLN A 22 -4.63 -3.93 -9.63
N ASN A 23 -4.29 -3.56 -10.88
CA ASN A 23 -4.95 -2.48 -11.64
C ASN A 23 -4.93 -1.08 -10.98
N ARG A 24 -4.13 -0.89 -9.92
CA ARG A 24 -4.00 0.42 -9.25
C ARG A 24 -2.85 1.22 -9.85
N VAL A 25 -3.05 2.53 -9.97
CA VAL A 25 -2.01 3.45 -10.43
C VAL A 25 -0.97 3.65 -9.33
N LEU A 26 0.31 3.43 -9.66
CA LEU A 26 1.43 3.45 -8.72
C LEU A 26 1.45 4.71 -7.83
N GLY A 27 1.31 5.90 -8.42
CA GLY A 27 1.42 7.17 -7.69
C GLY A 27 0.31 7.34 -6.65
N THR A 28 -0.95 7.13 -7.07
CA THR A 28 -2.12 7.23 -6.18
C THR A 28 -2.07 6.19 -5.07
N LEU A 29 -1.67 4.96 -5.40
CA LEU A 29 -1.48 3.88 -4.44
C LEU A 29 -0.41 4.27 -3.41
N ALA A 30 0.77 4.71 -3.87
CA ALA A 30 1.88 5.10 -3.00
C ALA A 30 1.51 6.28 -2.08
N SER A 31 0.77 7.28 -2.59
CA SER A 31 0.31 8.42 -1.78
C SER A 31 -0.62 7.99 -0.65
N ARG A 32 -1.56 7.08 -0.92
CA ARG A 32 -2.47 6.56 0.11
C ARG A 32 -1.74 5.70 1.14
N ILE A 33 -0.82 4.85 0.69
CA ILE A 33 0.03 4.06 1.57
C ILE A 33 0.84 4.98 2.49
N ALA A 34 1.50 6.02 1.95
CA ALA A 34 2.27 6.97 2.74
C ALA A 34 1.41 7.69 3.79
N TRP A 35 0.16 8.06 3.44
CA TRP A 35 -0.80 8.67 4.36
C TRP A 35 -1.09 7.78 5.57
N VAL A 36 -1.30 6.48 5.34
CA VAL A 36 -1.52 5.47 6.40
C VAL A 36 -0.26 5.21 7.22
N LEU A 37 0.90 5.09 6.58
CA LEU A 37 2.19 4.89 7.25
C LEU A 37 2.59 6.08 8.14
N MET A 38 2.14 7.29 7.81
CA MET A 38 2.31 8.47 8.66
C MET A 38 1.32 8.53 9.82
N GLY A 39 0.21 7.78 9.76
CA GLY A 39 -0.87 7.83 10.74
C GLY A 39 -1.84 9.00 10.55
N LYS A 40 -1.77 9.71 9.41
CA LYS A 40 -2.62 10.88 9.13
C LYS A 40 -4.10 10.56 8.95
N HIS A 41 -4.45 9.28 8.83
CA HIS A 41 -5.82 8.79 8.83
C HIS A 41 -6.44 8.75 10.22
N LYS A 42 -5.62 8.79 11.28
CA LYS A 42 -6.09 8.83 12.66
C LYS A 42 -6.27 10.29 13.10
N PRO A 43 -7.37 10.63 13.81
CA PRO A 43 -7.57 11.98 14.32
C PRO A 43 -6.58 12.37 15.43
N THR A 44 -5.88 11.38 16.01
CA THR A 44 -4.82 11.55 17.02
C THR A 44 -3.44 11.80 16.42
N TYR A 45 -3.35 12.08 15.11
CA TYR A 45 -2.08 12.33 14.44
C TYR A 45 -1.34 13.52 15.04
N ASP A 46 -0.07 13.28 15.41
CA ASP A 46 0.87 14.31 15.82
C ASP A 46 2.15 14.16 14.98
N PRO A 47 2.67 15.23 14.35
CA PRO A 47 3.91 15.15 13.57
C PRO A 47 5.15 14.72 14.39
N ALA A 48 5.18 14.96 15.70
CA ALA A 48 6.28 14.59 16.59
C ALA A 48 6.26 13.11 16.98
N VAL A 49 5.09 12.45 16.89
CA VAL A 49 4.91 11.06 17.34
C VAL A 49 4.67 10.13 16.16
N ASP A 50 5.35 8.98 16.15
CA ASP A 50 5.20 7.98 15.09
C ASP A 50 4.09 6.96 15.39
N ALA A 51 2.84 7.38 15.18
CA ALA A 51 1.61 6.60 15.43
C ALA A 51 1.00 5.94 14.17
N GLY A 52 1.82 5.75 13.12
CA GLY A 52 1.40 5.13 11.86
C GLY A 52 1.19 3.62 11.93
N ASP A 53 0.44 3.10 10.97
CA ASP A 53 0.02 1.70 10.88
C ASP A 53 0.92 0.87 9.96
N TYR A 54 0.72 -0.45 9.98
CA TYR A 54 1.33 -1.39 9.04
C TYR A 54 0.50 -1.49 7.77
N VAL A 55 1.18 -1.64 6.64
CA VAL A 55 0.52 -1.80 5.34
C VAL A 55 1.16 -2.98 4.62
N ILE A 56 0.32 -3.94 4.25
CA ILE A 56 0.65 -5.09 3.42
C ILE A 56 0.11 -4.83 2.02
N VAL A 57 0.98 -4.93 1.03
CA VAL A 57 0.65 -4.78 -0.39
C VAL A 57 0.83 -6.13 -1.09
N SER A 58 -0.23 -6.68 -1.68
CA SER A 58 -0.18 -7.86 -2.55
C SER A 58 -0.11 -7.45 -4.03
N ASP A 59 0.24 -8.40 -4.89
CA ASP A 59 0.17 -8.30 -6.36
C ASP A 59 0.99 -7.15 -6.95
N ALA A 60 2.15 -6.85 -6.35
CA ALA A 60 2.98 -5.71 -6.76
C ALA A 60 3.41 -5.78 -8.23
N LEU A 61 3.48 -6.98 -8.83
CA LEU A 61 3.78 -7.16 -10.26
C LEU A 61 2.73 -6.51 -11.17
N GLN A 62 1.47 -6.45 -10.72
CA GLN A 62 0.30 -5.99 -11.50
C GLN A 62 0.00 -4.49 -11.31
N VAL A 63 0.93 -3.74 -10.72
CA VAL A 63 0.78 -2.30 -10.54
C VAL A 63 0.79 -1.58 -11.89
N ARG A 64 -0.14 -0.64 -12.07
CA ARG A 64 -0.30 0.11 -13.32
C ARG A 64 0.56 1.38 -13.30
N LEU A 65 1.35 1.55 -14.35
CA LEU A 65 2.08 2.77 -14.66
C LEU A 65 1.34 3.48 -15.81
N THR A 66 1.19 4.80 -15.71
CA THR A 66 0.48 5.59 -16.73
C THR A 66 1.44 6.10 -17.81
N GLY A 67 0.94 6.18 -19.05
CA GLY A 67 1.69 6.67 -20.21
C GLY A 67 2.92 5.83 -20.54
N LYS A 68 3.98 6.47 -21.07
CA LYS A 68 5.23 5.81 -21.46
C LYS A 68 6.14 5.42 -20.28
N LYS A 69 5.74 5.72 -19.05
CA LYS A 69 6.54 5.45 -17.83
C LYS A 69 6.76 3.97 -17.57
N ALA A 70 5.93 3.09 -18.16
CA ALA A 70 6.10 1.64 -18.07
C ALA A 70 7.37 1.14 -18.77
N THR A 71 7.87 1.91 -19.75
CA THR A 71 9.03 1.53 -20.57
C THR A 71 10.21 2.47 -20.34
N ASP A 72 9.95 3.78 -20.35
CA ASP A 72 11.00 4.80 -20.44
C ASP A 72 11.61 5.18 -19.09
N LYS A 73 11.02 4.76 -17.97
CA LYS A 73 11.48 5.18 -16.66
C LYS A 73 12.77 4.46 -16.26
N VAL A 74 13.79 5.24 -15.97
CA VAL A 74 15.07 4.74 -15.45
C VAL A 74 15.24 5.17 -13.99
N TYR A 75 15.69 4.23 -13.14
CA TYR A 75 16.09 4.50 -11.76
C TYR A 75 17.60 4.65 -11.69
N TYR A 76 18.04 5.75 -11.09
CA TYR A 76 19.46 6.07 -10.92
C TYR A 76 19.90 5.84 -9.48
N HIS A 77 21.13 5.39 -9.31
CA HIS A 77 21.81 5.27 -8.03
C HIS A 77 23.29 5.58 -8.22
N HIS A 78 23.86 6.46 -7.40
CA HIS A 78 25.27 6.81 -7.47
C HIS A 78 25.99 6.32 -6.22
N THR A 79 27.15 5.68 -6.38
CA THR A 79 27.91 5.12 -5.24
C THR A 79 28.74 6.16 -4.50
N GLY A 80 28.97 7.33 -5.08
CA GLY A 80 29.80 8.41 -4.51
C GLY A 80 31.19 8.53 -5.16
N PHE A 81 31.62 7.53 -5.92
CA PHE A 81 32.88 7.56 -6.68
C PHE A 81 32.66 8.04 -8.11
N MET A 82 33.70 8.62 -8.72
CA MET A 82 33.69 9.03 -10.14
C MET A 82 33.37 7.83 -11.04
N GLY A 83 32.39 7.99 -11.93
CA GLY A 83 31.91 6.89 -12.80
C GLY A 83 31.00 5.87 -12.10
N GLY A 84 30.65 6.08 -10.83
CA GLY A 84 29.83 5.17 -10.02
C GLY A 84 28.32 5.23 -10.26
N LEU A 85 27.87 5.73 -11.41
CA LEU A 85 26.46 5.84 -11.76
C LEU A 85 25.90 4.48 -12.19
N LYS A 86 24.85 4.02 -11.50
CA LYS A 86 24.11 2.80 -11.82
C LYS A 86 22.73 3.16 -12.31
N GLU A 87 22.41 2.70 -13.51
CA GLU A 87 21.13 2.92 -14.16
C GLU A 87 20.38 1.59 -14.25
N VAL A 88 19.13 1.59 -13.78
CA VAL A 88 18.27 0.41 -13.83
C VAL A 88 16.96 0.79 -14.51
N PRO A 89 16.69 0.30 -15.73
CA PRO A 89 15.42 0.54 -16.38
C PRO A 89 14.29 -0.17 -15.61
N ILE A 90 13.10 0.43 -15.64
CA ILE A 90 11.94 -0.07 -14.90
C ILE A 90 11.52 -1.48 -15.31
N THR A 91 11.72 -1.85 -16.58
CA THR A 91 11.44 -3.19 -17.11
C THR A 91 12.26 -4.24 -16.37
N ARG A 92 13.59 -4.07 -16.31
CA ARG A 92 14.49 -4.94 -15.54
C ARG A 92 14.20 -4.94 -14.05
N LEU A 93 13.82 -3.79 -13.49
CA LEU A 93 13.47 -3.70 -12.07
C LEU A 93 12.18 -4.49 -11.76
N ARG A 94 11.20 -4.44 -12.65
CA ARG A 94 9.91 -5.14 -12.52
C ARG A 94 10.08 -6.66 -12.57
N GLU A 95 11.00 -7.15 -13.40
CA GLU A 95 11.34 -8.58 -13.49
C GLU A 95 12.08 -9.09 -12.25
N ARG A 96 13.10 -8.34 -11.81
CA ARG A 96 13.96 -8.79 -10.70
C ARG A 96 13.30 -8.60 -9.34
N ARG A 97 12.73 -7.42 -9.09
CA ARG A 97 12.24 -6.98 -7.77
C ARG A 97 11.10 -5.96 -7.94
N PRO A 98 9.89 -6.42 -8.30
CA PRO A 98 8.73 -5.53 -8.50
C PRO A 98 8.37 -4.76 -7.21
N GLU A 99 8.65 -5.32 -6.04
CA GLU A 99 8.45 -4.68 -4.74
C GLU A 99 9.19 -3.34 -4.60
N GLU A 100 10.41 -3.25 -5.17
CA GLU A 100 11.23 -2.04 -5.07
C GLU A 100 10.59 -0.84 -5.77
N ILE A 101 9.77 -1.07 -6.81
CA ILE A 101 9.07 0.00 -7.53
C ILE A 101 8.12 0.74 -6.59
N ILE A 102 7.29 -0.01 -5.85
CA ILE A 102 6.35 0.53 -4.87
C ILE A 102 7.10 1.11 -3.68
N ARG A 103 8.11 0.39 -3.17
CA ARG A 103 8.93 0.85 -2.04
C ARG A 103 9.59 2.20 -2.32
N LYS A 104 10.20 2.38 -3.49
CA LYS A 104 10.82 3.66 -3.90
C LYS A 104 9.79 4.77 -4.07
N ALA A 105 8.62 4.46 -4.63
CA ALA A 105 7.54 5.43 -4.76
C ALA A 105 7.05 5.93 -3.39
N VAL A 106 6.80 5.01 -2.45
CA VAL A 106 6.37 5.37 -1.08
C VAL A 106 7.49 6.09 -0.33
N SER A 107 8.74 5.65 -0.48
CA SER A 107 9.90 6.29 0.14
C SER A 107 10.04 7.77 -0.21
N GLY A 108 9.69 8.14 -1.45
CA GLY A 108 9.69 9.52 -1.92
C GLY A 108 8.53 10.37 -1.39
N MET A 109 7.43 9.73 -0.96
CA MET A 109 6.25 10.41 -0.39
C MET A 109 6.35 10.64 1.12
N LEU A 110 7.31 9.99 1.80
CA LEU A 110 7.52 10.15 3.23
C LEU A 110 8.39 11.39 3.54
N PRO A 111 8.11 12.11 4.64
CA PRO A 111 8.97 13.20 5.11
C PRO A 111 10.41 12.72 5.34
N LYS A 112 11.39 13.54 4.95
CA LYS A 112 12.81 13.24 5.14
C LYS A 112 13.23 13.53 6.59
N ASN A 113 12.97 12.57 7.48
CA ASN A 113 13.33 12.64 8.90
C ASN A 113 13.77 11.27 9.43
N THR A 114 14.11 11.19 10.72
CA THR A 114 14.51 9.95 11.40
C THR A 114 13.42 8.87 11.44
N PHE A 115 12.14 9.25 11.35
CA PHE A 115 11.04 8.29 11.31
C PHE A 115 10.84 7.64 9.93
N ARG A 116 11.45 8.17 8.87
CA ARG A 116 11.25 7.69 7.51
C ARG A 116 11.56 6.20 7.37
N ASP A 117 12.70 5.75 7.88
CA ASP A 117 13.13 4.37 7.73
C ASP A 117 12.24 3.42 8.53
N ARG A 118 11.88 3.81 9.77
CA ARG A 118 10.94 3.05 10.62
C ARG A 118 9.55 2.93 9.98
N ARG A 119 9.04 4.00 9.37
CA ARG A 119 7.75 3.97 8.65
C ARG A 119 7.84 3.09 7.40
N LEU A 120 8.96 3.13 6.69
CA LEU A 120 9.18 2.32 5.49
C LEU A 120 9.34 0.83 5.81
N GLU A 121 9.88 0.48 6.99
CA GLU A 121 9.98 -0.90 7.46
C GLU A 121 8.61 -1.55 7.72
N ARG A 122 7.61 -0.75 8.12
CA ARG A 122 6.22 -1.20 8.32
C ARG A 122 5.50 -1.55 7.02
N LEU A 123 6.01 -1.07 5.88
CA LEU A 123 5.49 -1.43 4.57
C LEU A 123 6.02 -2.81 4.16
N LYS A 124 5.11 -3.78 4.06
CA LYS A 124 5.38 -5.11 3.55
C LYS A 124 4.78 -5.23 2.15
N ILE A 125 5.59 -5.67 1.19
CA ILE A 125 5.20 -5.70 -0.23
C ILE A 125 5.53 -7.08 -0.74
N PHE A 126 4.60 -7.69 -1.47
CA PHE A 126 4.77 -9.00 -2.07
C PHE A 126 4.49 -8.93 -3.57
N PRO A 127 5.26 -9.65 -4.41
CA PRO A 127 5.10 -9.64 -5.86
C PRO A 127 3.76 -10.25 -6.30
N GLY A 128 3.31 -11.28 -5.58
CA GLY A 128 2.03 -11.96 -5.76
C GLY A 128 1.20 -11.90 -4.48
N ASP A 129 0.57 -13.02 -4.12
CA ASP A 129 -0.27 -13.09 -2.94
C ASP A 129 0.52 -12.92 -1.64
N ALA A 130 -0.14 -12.37 -0.62
CA ALA A 130 0.48 -12.18 0.70
C ALA A 130 0.63 -13.54 1.43
N PRO A 131 1.75 -13.77 2.15
CA PRO A 131 1.92 -14.97 2.96
C PRO A 131 0.87 -15.08 4.07
N GLU A 132 0.50 -16.30 4.43
CA GLU A 132 -0.51 -16.59 5.46
C GLU A 132 -0.18 -15.95 6.83
N THR A 133 1.10 -15.90 7.19
CA THR A 133 1.57 -15.26 8.44
C THR A 133 1.11 -13.82 8.58
N TYR A 134 1.02 -13.09 7.48
CA TYR A 134 0.58 -11.70 7.49
C TYR A 134 -0.93 -11.57 7.37
N LYS A 135 -1.60 -12.50 6.67
CA LYS A 135 -3.06 -12.52 6.51
C LYS A 135 -3.78 -12.64 7.85
N GLY A 136 -3.26 -13.44 8.79
CA GLY A 136 -3.84 -13.58 10.13
C GLY A 136 -3.80 -12.31 10.99
N ASN A 137 -2.90 -11.37 10.69
CA ASN A 137 -2.75 -10.14 11.47
C ASN A 137 -3.60 -8.98 10.95
N VAL A 138 -4.16 -9.11 9.74
CA VAL A 138 -4.94 -8.05 9.10
C VAL A 138 -6.17 -7.74 9.93
N LEU A 139 -6.46 -6.45 10.13
CA LEU A 139 -7.66 -6.02 10.81
C LEU A 139 -8.88 -6.61 10.12
N THR A 140 -9.60 -7.47 10.84
CA THR A 140 -10.85 -8.06 10.38
C THR A 140 -11.96 -7.53 11.26
N THR A 141 -12.97 -6.91 10.65
CA THR A 141 -14.18 -6.51 11.37
C THR A 141 -15.12 -7.71 11.46
N TRP A 142 -15.88 -7.84 12.54
CA TRP A 142 -16.90 -8.89 12.68
C TRP A 142 -17.91 -8.95 11.51
N ARG A 143 -18.08 -7.81 10.82
CA ARG A 143 -18.96 -7.66 9.65
C ARG A 143 -18.39 -8.35 8.40
N GLU A 144 -17.08 -8.45 8.29
CA GLU A 144 -16.39 -9.10 7.17
C GLU A 144 -16.18 -10.60 7.39
N SER A 145 -16.14 -11.06 8.65
CA SER A 145 -16.10 -12.48 9.00
C SER A 145 -17.46 -13.18 8.91
N SER A 146 -18.54 -12.43 8.65
CA SER A 146 -19.85 -13.02 8.36
C SER A 146 -19.81 -13.64 6.95
N PRO A 147 -20.27 -14.89 6.74
CA PRO A 147 -20.28 -15.47 5.41
C PRO A 147 -21.02 -14.53 4.47
N LYS A 148 -20.37 -14.09 3.39
CA LYS A 148 -21.00 -13.32 2.34
C LYS A 148 -22.16 -14.18 1.84
N VAL A 149 -23.38 -13.81 2.20
CA VAL A 149 -24.58 -14.40 1.59
C VAL A 149 -24.50 -14.02 0.12
N GLU A 150 -24.06 -14.95 -0.72
CA GLU A 150 -24.13 -14.81 -2.17
C GLU A 150 -25.62 -14.64 -2.50
N ARG A 151 -26.05 -13.39 -2.66
CA ARG A 151 -27.34 -13.11 -3.25
C ARG A 151 -27.22 -13.58 -4.69
N SER A 152 -27.73 -14.78 -4.96
CA SER A 152 -27.93 -15.27 -6.32
C SER A 152 -28.66 -14.17 -7.10
N PRO A 153 -28.23 -13.83 -8.33
CA PRO A 153 -28.97 -12.89 -9.14
C PRO A 153 -30.37 -13.47 -9.34
N SER A 154 -31.38 -12.79 -8.79
CA SER A 154 -32.78 -13.10 -9.06
C SER A 154 -32.97 -13.16 -10.56
N ALA A 155 -33.40 -14.32 -11.07
CA ALA A 155 -33.70 -14.54 -12.47
C ALA A 155 -34.73 -13.50 -12.95
N SER A 156 -34.24 -12.43 -13.57
CA SER A 156 -35.03 -11.55 -14.42
C SER A 156 -34.85 -12.00 -15.87
N SER A 157 -35.47 -13.13 -16.22
CA SER A 157 -35.78 -13.44 -17.61
C SER A 157 -37.19 -12.91 -17.89
N VAL A 158 -37.27 -11.64 -18.27
CA VAL A 158 -38.42 -11.14 -19.02
C VAL A 158 -38.31 -11.78 -20.42
N PRO A 159 -39.25 -12.60 -20.88
CA PRO A 159 -39.24 -13.01 -22.27
C PRO A 159 -39.69 -11.82 -23.13
N GLN A 160 -38.73 -11.17 -23.79
CA GLN A 160 -38.99 -10.37 -24.98
C GLN A 160 -38.75 -11.26 -26.19
N THR A 161 -39.78 -11.47 -27.02
CA THR A 161 -39.79 -11.67 -28.50
C THR A 161 -41.28 -11.93 -28.84
N GLU A 162 -42.05 -10.92 -29.29
CA GLU A 162 -42.24 -10.52 -30.70
C GLU A 162 -42.83 -11.63 -31.61
N ALA A 163 -44.15 -11.55 -31.86
CA ALA A 163 -44.81 -11.63 -33.16
C ALA A 163 -46.31 -11.32 -32.99
#